data_AF-A0A9E0RU71-F1
#
_entry.id   AF-A0A9E0RU71-F1
#
_cell.length_a   1.000
_cell.length_b   1.000
_cell.length_c   1.000
_cell.angle_alpha   90.00
_cell.angle_beta   90.00
_cell.angle_gamma   90.00
#
_symmetry.space_group_name_H-M   'P 1'
#
loop_
_entity.id
_entity.type
_entity.pdbx_description
1 polymer ?
#
loop_
_entity_poly.entity_id
_entity_poly.type
_entity_poly.pdbx_seq_one_letter_code
_entity_poly.pdbx_strand_id
1 'polypeptide(L)'
;MEYIVGQRWVSQAESKLGLGMVVETDGRQITLLFPAAEEERIYAVDNAPLARIVYQPGDTVQDVNHTALTVKAIEYNRGLAYYLATDDKGDEIILPESKVSGAIQLSTPTQRVFSGQFDKNIAFELRAASLHFRHKLHSSKARGLLGCRTSLLPHQLYIAQQVAQRFAPRVLLADEVGLGKTIEAGMILHHQLQTGLASRALIIVPESLQHQWLVEMLRRFNLAFALFDQQRCEAIIEAGDDNPFETEQLILCSLDFLLANPQLAAQAEDSEWDMLIVDEAHHLQWQEGAPSDAYQQV
;
A
#
# COMPACT_ATOMS: atom_id res chain seq x y z
N MET A 1 -23.71 3.98 -39.39
CA MET A 1 -23.52 4.82 -38.18
C MET A 1 -23.07 6.18 -38.65
N GLU A 2 -23.61 7.25 -38.10
CA GLU A 2 -23.24 8.62 -38.50
C GLU A 2 -22.14 9.13 -37.56
N TYR A 3 -20.97 9.44 -38.12
CA TYR A 3 -19.85 9.99 -37.39
C TYR A 3 -20.02 11.51 -37.27
N ILE A 4 -19.95 12.03 -36.06
CA ILE A 4 -20.14 13.45 -35.78
C ILE A 4 -18.85 14.01 -35.19
N VAL A 5 -18.43 15.18 -35.67
CA VAL A 5 -17.25 15.89 -35.16
C VAL A 5 -17.38 16.10 -33.66
N GLY A 6 -16.35 15.71 -32.90
CA GLY A 6 -16.31 15.74 -31.44
C GLY A 6 -16.57 14.41 -30.75
N GLN A 7 -17.08 13.38 -31.46
CA GLN A 7 -17.30 12.05 -30.89
C GLN A 7 -15.98 11.35 -30.53
N ARG A 8 -16.02 10.54 -29.47
CA ARG A 8 -14.88 9.75 -28.99
C ARG A 8 -14.98 8.27 -29.39
N TRP A 9 -13.91 7.77 -30.01
CA TRP A 9 -13.83 6.43 -30.57
C TRP A 9 -12.46 5.80 -30.31
N VAL A 10 -12.41 4.49 -30.17
CA VAL A 10 -11.17 3.71 -30.06
C VAL A 10 -10.96 2.89 -31.33
N SER A 11 -9.71 2.82 -31.80
CA SER A 11 -9.32 1.88 -32.86
C SER A 11 -9.19 0.47 -32.27
N GLN A 12 -10.01 -0.47 -32.75
CA GLN A 12 -9.92 -1.89 -32.38
C GLN A 12 -8.65 -2.54 -32.91
N ALA A 13 -8.13 -2.06 -34.05
CA ALA A 13 -6.90 -2.56 -34.65
C ALA A 13 -5.64 -2.03 -33.92
N GLU A 14 -5.71 -0.80 -33.40
CA GLU A 14 -4.56 -0.05 -32.85
C GLU A 14 -4.88 0.52 -31.47
N SER A 15 -5.14 -0.36 -30.51
CA SER A 15 -5.53 0.01 -29.13
C SER A 15 -4.49 0.86 -28.38
N LYS A 16 -3.24 0.88 -28.83
CA LYS A 16 -2.15 1.70 -28.25
C LYS A 16 -2.32 3.19 -28.48
N LEU A 17 -3.11 3.60 -29.47
CA LEU A 17 -3.33 5.01 -29.81
C LEU A 17 -4.23 5.74 -28.80
N GLY A 18 -4.92 4.99 -27.93
CA GLY A 18 -5.84 5.59 -26.94
C GLY A 18 -7.16 6.04 -27.57
N LEU A 19 -7.76 7.08 -26.96
CA LEU A 19 -9.10 7.55 -27.34
C LEU A 19 -8.99 8.63 -28.41
N GLY A 20 -9.44 8.31 -29.62
CA GLY A 20 -9.50 9.23 -30.75
C GLY A 20 -10.73 10.13 -30.69
N MET A 21 -10.62 11.32 -31.26
CA MET A 21 -11.70 12.28 -31.45
C MET A 21 -11.92 12.50 -32.95
N VAL A 22 -13.17 12.44 -33.40
CA VAL A 22 -13.51 12.78 -34.78
C VAL A 22 -13.29 14.28 -34.99
N VAL A 23 -12.35 14.65 -35.86
CA VAL A 23 -12.06 16.06 -36.19
C VAL A 23 -12.71 16.49 -37.50
N GLU A 24 -12.83 15.57 -38.46
CA GLU A 24 -13.38 15.84 -39.78
C GLU A 24 -14.11 14.62 -40.33
N THR A 25 -15.18 14.87 -41.11
CA THR A 25 -15.89 13.84 -41.86
C THR A 25 -16.32 14.39 -43.22
N ASP A 26 -16.01 13.64 -44.28
CA ASP A 26 -16.35 13.97 -45.68
C ASP A 26 -17.32 12.92 -46.28
N GLY A 27 -18.11 12.26 -45.43
CA GLY A 27 -19.10 11.25 -45.81
C GLY A 27 -18.54 9.91 -46.31
N ARG A 28 -17.34 9.86 -46.88
CA ARG A 28 -16.64 8.62 -47.29
C ARG A 28 -15.45 8.28 -46.39
N GLN A 29 -14.85 9.32 -45.81
CA GLN A 29 -13.71 9.21 -44.91
C GLN A 29 -13.98 9.95 -43.61
N ILE A 30 -13.34 9.49 -42.55
CA ILE A 30 -13.35 10.09 -41.22
C ILE A 30 -11.92 10.24 -40.73
N THR A 31 -11.61 11.42 -40.21
CA THR A 31 -10.31 11.73 -39.63
C THR A 31 -10.46 11.72 -38.11
N LEU A 32 -9.66 10.89 -37.44
CA LEU A 32 -9.58 10.85 -35.98
C LEU A 32 -8.22 11.38 -35.53
N LEU A 33 -8.25 12.34 -34.62
CA LEU A 33 -7.08 12.78 -33.87
C LEU A 33 -6.98 11.94 -32.59
N PHE A 34 -5.82 11.33 -32.33
CA PHE A 34 -5.50 10.58 -31.11
C PHE A 34 -4.59 11.40 -30.21
N PRO A 35 -5.13 12.16 -29.23
CA PRO A 35 -4.34 13.11 -28.46
C PRO A 35 -3.24 12.45 -27.61
N ALA A 36 -3.43 11.19 -27.21
CA ALA A 36 -2.44 10.46 -26.41
C ALA A 36 -1.21 10.01 -27.22
N ALA A 37 -1.36 9.85 -28.53
CA ALA A 37 -0.27 9.46 -29.44
C ALA A 37 0.22 10.63 -30.31
N GLU A 38 -0.45 11.79 -30.25
CA GLU A 38 -0.23 12.94 -31.13
C GLU A 38 -0.28 12.60 -32.62
N GLU A 39 -1.10 11.61 -32.98
CA GLU A 39 -1.25 11.11 -34.35
C GLU A 39 -2.67 11.33 -34.90
N GLU A 40 -2.77 11.53 -36.20
CA GLU A 40 -4.03 11.51 -36.94
C GLU A 40 -4.13 10.24 -37.80
N ARG A 41 -5.32 9.64 -37.83
CA ARG A 41 -5.62 8.50 -38.71
C ARG A 41 -6.89 8.78 -39.50
N ILE A 42 -6.84 8.38 -40.76
CA ILE A 42 -7.97 8.47 -41.68
C ILE A 42 -8.50 7.06 -41.92
N TYR A 43 -9.79 6.85 -41.70
CA TYR A 43 -10.47 5.59 -41.96
C TYR A 43 -11.60 5.79 -42.97
N ALA A 44 -11.88 4.75 -43.76
CA ALA A 44 -13.06 4.72 -44.63
C ALA A 44 -14.30 4.35 -43.79
N VAL A 45 -15.38 5.13 -43.90
CA VAL A 45 -16.60 4.99 -43.09
C VAL A 45 -17.20 3.58 -43.12
N ASP A 46 -17.16 2.92 -44.28
CA ASP A 46 -17.81 1.61 -44.48
C ASP A 46 -17.09 0.44 -43.79
N ASN A 47 -15.80 0.59 -43.46
CA ASN A 47 -14.98 -0.50 -42.89
C ASN A 47 -14.03 -0.01 -41.79
N ALA A 48 -14.39 1.07 -41.10
CA ALA A 48 -13.56 1.61 -40.03
C ALA A 48 -13.60 0.65 -38.82
N PRO A 49 -12.46 0.11 -38.35
CA PRO A 49 -12.40 -0.77 -37.18
C PRO A 49 -12.48 0.06 -35.88
N LEU A 50 -13.54 0.86 -35.74
CA LEU A 50 -13.71 1.82 -34.66
C LEU A 50 -14.86 1.40 -33.75
N ALA A 51 -14.64 1.47 -32.44
CA ALA A 51 -15.68 1.29 -31.44
C ALA A 51 -15.95 2.61 -30.71
N ARG A 52 -17.21 3.01 -30.60
CA ARG A 52 -17.59 4.20 -29.84
C ARG A 52 -17.48 3.90 -28.35
N ILE A 53 -16.82 4.77 -27.60
CA ILE A 53 -16.72 4.67 -26.14
C ILE A 53 -17.71 5.67 -25.54
N VAL A 54 -18.59 5.16 -24.67
CA VAL A 54 -19.52 5.96 -23.88
C VAL A 54 -19.40 5.52 -22.43
N TYR A 55 -19.07 6.45 -21.55
CA TYR A 55 -18.96 6.21 -20.11
C TYR A 55 -20.35 6.15 -19.47
N GLN A 56 -20.57 5.20 -18.57
CA GLN A 56 -21.84 5.02 -17.86
C GLN A 56 -21.85 5.74 -16.52
N PRO A 57 -23.02 6.03 -15.93
CA PRO A 57 -23.11 6.49 -14.54
C PRO A 57 -22.34 5.56 -13.60
N GLY A 58 -21.46 6.13 -12.78
CA GLY A 58 -20.55 5.42 -11.87
C GLY A 58 -19.13 5.21 -12.43
N ASP A 59 -18.90 5.44 -13.73
CA ASP A 59 -17.56 5.37 -14.31
C ASP A 59 -16.74 6.62 -13.94
N THR A 60 -15.44 6.43 -13.70
CA THR A 60 -14.47 7.52 -13.57
C THR A 60 -13.90 7.90 -14.93
N VAL A 61 -13.94 9.19 -15.26
CA VAL A 61 -13.39 9.79 -16.49
C VAL A 61 -12.42 10.91 -16.13
N GLN A 62 -11.49 11.25 -17.03
CA GLN A 62 -10.62 12.41 -16.86
C GLN A 62 -10.94 13.48 -17.92
N ASP A 63 -10.94 14.76 -17.52
CA ASP A 63 -10.94 15.90 -18.46
C ASP A 63 -9.54 16.08 -19.09
N VAL A 64 -9.42 16.93 -20.11
CA VAL A 64 -8.13 17.31 -20.75
C VAL A 64 -7.10 17.82 -19.72
N ASN A 65 -7.55 18.40 -18.61
CA ASN A 65 -6.70 18.87 -17.52
C ASN A 65 -6.27 17.77 -16.53
N HIS A 66 -6.56 16.49 -16.82
CA HIS A 66 -6.28 15.33 -15.98
C HIS A 66 -7.02 15.30 -14.62
N THR A 67 -8.05 16.13 -14.44
CA THR A 67 -8.94 16.06 -13.28
C THR A 67 -9.83 14.82 -13.37
N ALA A 68 -9.84 13.99 -12.33
CA ALA A 68 -10.71 12.81 -12.25
C ALA A 68 -12.14 13.22 -11.88
N LEU A 69 -13.10 12.70 -12.62
CA LEU A 69 -14.51 13.03 -12.49
C LEU A 69 -15.33 11.75 -12.49
N THR A 70 -16.35 11.68 -11.64
CA THR A 70 -17.26 10.52 -11.58
C THR A 70 -18.57 10.86 -12.30
N VAL A 71 -18.92 10.08 -13.32
CA VAL A 71 -20.13 10.32 -14.12
C VAL A 71 -21.38 10.00 -13.29
N LYS A 72 -22.33 10.94 -13.20
CA LYS A 72 -23.66 10.74 -12.58
C LYS A 72 -24.74 10.47 -13.61
N ALA A 73 -24.72 11.19 -14.72
CA ALA A 73 -25.72 11.08 -15.77
C ALA A 73 -25.12 11.42 -17.14
N ILE A 74 -25.81 11.00 -18.19
CA ILE A 74 -25.41 11.25 -19.59
C ILE A 74 -26.62 11.84 -20.32
N GLU A 75 -26.39 12.94 -21.02
CA GLU A 75 -27.37 13.51 -21.94
C GLU A 75 -26.80 13.54 -23.36
N TYR A 76 -27.68 13.36 -24.35
CA TYR A 76 -27.29 13.41 -25.75
C TYR A 76 -27.88 14.64 -26.42
N ASN A 77 -27.02 15.45 -27.03
CA ASN A 77 -27.44 16.59 -27.83
C ASN A 77 -26.82 16.49 -29.23
N ARG A 78 -27.65 16.42 -30.27
CA ARG A 78 -27.23 16.25 -31.68
C ARG A 78 -26.22 15.12 -31.87
N GLY A 79 -26.41 14.01 -31.15
CA GLY A 79 -25.56 12.81 -31.25
C GLY A 79 -24.22 12.88 -30.51
N LEU A 80 -23.93 13.98 -29.80
CA LEU A 80 -22.79 14.12 -28.88
C LEU A 80 -23.23 13.84 -27.44
N ALA A 81 -22.40 13.11 -26.68
CA ALA A 81 -22.63 12.84 -25.27
C ALA A 81 -22.10 13.98 -24.37
N TYR A 82 -22.90 14.37 -23.39
CA TYR A 82 -22.57 15.30 -22.31
C TYR A 82 -22.67 14.55 -21.00
N TYR A 83 -21.57 14.49 -20.26
CA TYR A 83 -21.48 13.81 -18.98
C TYR A 83 -21.70 14.82 -17.85
N LEU A 84 -22.75 14.63 -17.06
CA LEU A 84 -22.87 15.30 -15.78
C LEU A 84 -22.01 14.53 -14.79
N ALA A 85 -20.94 15.12 -14.29
CA ALA A 85 -19.96 14.46 -13.43
C ALA A 85 -19.65 15.28 -12.18
N THR A 86 -19.12 14.64 -11.14
CA THR A 86 -18.65 15.30 -9.92
C THR A 86 -17.15 15.14 -9.73
N ASP A 87 -16.49 16.22 -9.34
CA ASP A 87 -15.10 16.23 -8.86
C ASP A 87 -14.99 15.61 -7.45
N ASP A 88 -13.77 15.36 -6.99
CA ASP A 88 -13.42 14.87 -5.65
C ASP A 88 -13.94 15.81 -4.53
N LYS A 89 -14.19 17.08 -4.86
CA LYS A 89 -14.78 18.09 -3.96
C LYS A 89 -16.31 18.07 -3.93
N GLY A 90 -16.95 17.26 -4.77
CA GLY A 90 -18.41 17.16 -4.86
C GLY A 90 -19.07 18.22 -5.76
N ASP A 91 -18.29 19.09 -6.41
CA ASP A 91 -18.80 20.08 -7.35
C ASP A 91 -19.29 19.41 -8.64
N GLU A 92 -20.47 19.81 -9.12
CA GLU A 92 -21.06 19.27 -10.35
C GLU A 92 -20.54 20.02 -11.58
N ILE A 93 -19.99 19.27 -12.53
CA ILE A 93 -19.37 19.77 -13.76
C ILE A 93 -20.01 19.05 -14.95
N ILE A 94 -20.31 19.81 -16.00
CA ILE A 94 -20.75 19.26 -17.28
C ILE A 94 -19.52 19.08 -18.16
N LEU A 95 -19.20 17.83 -18.49
CA LEU A 95 -18.08 17.45 -19.36
C LEU A 95 -18.61 16.98 -20.72
N PRO A 96 -18.42 17.76 -21.81
CA PRO A 96 -18.69 17.29 -23.17
C PRO A 96 -17.73 16.16 -23.56
N GLU A 97 -18.19 15.17 -24.35
CA GLU A 97 -17.32 14.05 -24.78
C GLU A 97 -16.07 14.51 -25.55
N SER A 98 -16.14 15.65 -26.24
CA SER A 98 -14.99 16.24 -26.93
C SER A 98 -13.87 16.68 -25.99
N LYS A 99 -14.15 16.91 -24.69
CA LYS A 99 -13.16 17.29 -23.67
C LYS A 99 -12.68 16.11 -22.82
N VAL A 100 -13.15 14.89 -23.08
CA VAL A 100 -12.62 13.72 -22.39
C VAL A 100 -11.15 13.51 -22.77
N SER A 101 -10.29 13.20 -21.79
CA SER A 101 -8.87 12.93 -21.99
C SER A 101 -8.64 11.80 -23.00
N GLY A 102 -7.59 11.92 -23.81
CA GLY A 102 -7.16 10.88 -24.76
C GLY A 102 -6.55 9.65 -24.06
N ALA A 103 -6.16 9.78 -22.79
CA ALA A 103 -5.57 8.70 -22.01
C ALA A 103 -6.64 7.70 -21.59
N ILE A 104 -6.66 6.56 -22.27
CA ILE A 104 -7.57 5.46 -21.92
C ILE A 104 -7.07 4.80 -20.63
N GLN A 105 -7.81 4.99 -19.54
CA GLN A 105 -7.89 4.00 -18.46
C GLN A 105 -9.13 3.14 -18.73
N LEU A 106 -9.01 2.04 -19.49
CA LEU A 106 -10.08 1.04 -19.52
C LEU A 106 -10.09 0.35 -18.16
N SER A 107 -10.81 0.94 -17.22
CA SER A 107 -10.82 0.53 -15.82
C SER A 107 -11.66 -0.73 -15.61
N THR A 108 -12.69 -0.96 -16.43
CA THR A 108 -13.61 -2.08 -16.25
C THR A 108 -13.37 -3.22 -17.25
N PRO A 109 -13.43 -4.50 -16.82
CA PRO A 109 -13.29 -5.65 -17.71
C PRO A 109 -14.30 -5.65 -18.87
N THR A 110 -15.51 -5.15 -18.62
CA THR A 110 -16.60 -5.07 -19.60
C THR A 110 -16.25 -4.14 -20.77
N GLN A 111 -15.72 -2.95 -20.49
CA GLN A 111 -15.29 -2.02 -21.54
C GLN A 111 -14.12 -2.59 -22.35
N ARG A 112 -13.18 -3.29 -21.69
CA ARG A 112 -12.06 -3.96 -22.39
C ARG A 112 -12.57 -4.99 -23.40
N VAL A 113 -13.52 -5.83 -23.00
CA VAL A 113 -14.16 -6.81 -23.90
C VAL A 113 -14.88 -6.11 -25.07
N PHE A 114 -15.67 -5.06 -24.82
CA PHE A 114 -16.37 -4.33 -25.89
C PHE A 114 -15.42 -3.61 -26.86
N SER A 115 -14.25 -3.20 -26.39
CA SER A 115 -13.19 -2.61 -27.21
C SER A 115 -12.32 -3.63 -27.96
N GLY A 116 -12.60 -4.94 -27.82
CA GLY A 116 -11.81 -6.01 -28.42
C GLY A 116 -10.46 -6.26 -27.75
N GLN A 117 -10.25 -5.71 -26.54
CA GLN A 117 -9.03 -5.93 -25.76
C GLN A 117 -9.17 -7.17 -24.88
N PHE A 118 -8.46 -8.22 -25.26
CA PHE A 118 -8.43 -9.48 -24.53
C PHE A 118 -7.05 -9.73 -23.92
N ASP A 119 -7.02 -10.07 -22.64
CA ASP A 119 -5.82 -10.59 -21.99
C ASP A 119 -5.60 -12.06 -22.37
N LYS A 120 -4.37 -12.54 -22.19
CA LYS A 120 -4.08 -13.98 -22.30
C LYS A 120 -4.87 -14.75 -21.24
N ASN A 121 -5.48 -15.87 -21.61
CA ASN A 121 -6.23 -16.72 -20.68
C ASN A 121 -5.40 -17.11 -19.43
N ILE A 122 -4.11 -17.41 -19.62
CA ILE A 122 -3.18 -17.72 -18.52
C ILE A 122 -3.09 -16.59 -17.48
N ALA A 123 -3.13 -15.33 -17.92
CA ALA A 123 -3.08 -14.19 -17.00
C ALA A 123 -4.38 -14.06 -16.20
N PHE A 124 -5.53 -14.34 -16.83
CA PHE A 124 -6.82 -14.38 -16.16
C PHE A 124 -6.88 -15.49 -15.10
N GLU A 125 -6.48 -16.72 -15.49
CA GLU A 125 -6.42 -17.87 -14.59
C GLU A 125 -5.48 -17.62 -13.41
N LEU A 126 -4.29 -17.08 -13.67
CA LEU A 126 -3.33 -16.72 -12.63
C LEU A 126 -3.93 -15.69 -11.67
N ARG A 127 -4.57 -14.63 -12.18
CA ARG A 127 -5.20 -13.61 -11.34
C ARG A 127 -6.29 -14.21 -10.45
N ALA A 128 -7.16 -15.05 -11.01
CA ALA A 128 -8.22 -15.72 -10.25
C ALA A 128 -7.63 -16.64 -9.17
N ALA A 129 -6.62 -17.45 -9.51
CA ALA A 129 -5.93 -18.34 -8.57
C ALA A 129 -5.23 -17.55 -7.46
N SER A 130 -4.51 -16.47 -7.78
CA SER A 130 -3.85 -15.60 -6.82
C SER A 130 -4.85 -14.99 -5.83
N LEU A 131 -6.00 -14.50 -6.30
CA LEU A 131 -7.05 -13.98 -5.42
C LEU A 131 -7.62 -15.05 -4.50
N HIS A 132 -7.88 -16.26 -5.03
CA HIS A 132 -8.36 -17.38 -4.25
C HIS A 132 -7.36 -17.79 -3.14
N PHE A 133 -6.08 -17.98 -3.49
CA PHE A 133 -5.05 -18.34 -2.50
C PHE A 133 -4.82 -17.24 -1.48
N ARG A 134 -4.83 -15.97 -1.90
CA ARG A 134 -4.70 -14.83 -1.01
C ARG A 134 -5.86 -14.79 0.01
N HIS A 135 -7.09 -14.99 -0.44
CA HIS A 135 -8.24 -15.10 0.46
C HIS A 135 -8.07 -16.24 1.47
N LYS A 136 -7.71 -17.45 1.01
CA LYS A 136 -7.48 -18.62 1.86
C LYS A 136 -6.40 -18.38 2.93
N LEU A 137 -5.32 -17.68 2.58
CA LEU A 137 -4.25 -17.32 3.52
C LEU A 137 -4.72 -16.28 4.54
N HIS A 138 -5.43 -15.23 4.12
CA HIS A 138 -5.93 -14.19 5.03
C HIS A 138 -7.02 -14.71 5.99
N SER A 139 -7.86 -15.66 5.55
CA SER A 139 -8.90 -16.27 6.38
C SER A 139 -8.38 -17.37 7.31
N SER A 140 -7.10 -17.74 7.20
CA SER A 140 -6.51 -18.79 8.02
C SER A 140 -6.35 -18.35 9.48
N LYS A 141 -6.68 -19.22 10.43
CA LYS A 141 -6.42 -19.00 11.86
C LYS A 141 -4.93 -18.89 12.18
N ALA A 142 -4.08 -19.40 11.30
CA ALA A 142 -2.63 -19.35 11.43
C ALA A 142 -1.99 -18.13 10.75
N ARG A 143 -2.79 -17.14 10.30
CA ARG A 143 -2.28 -15.90 9.72
C ARG A 143 -1.24 -15.27 10.66
N GLY A 144 -0.12 -14.79 10.10
CA GLY A 144 0.97 -14.19 10.86
C GLY A 144 1.90 -15.17 11.57
N LEU A 145 1.63 -16.48 11.59
CA LEU A 145 2.49 -17.49 12.20
C LEU A 145 3.11 -18.49 11.20
N LEU A 146 2.66 -18.48 9.93
CA LEU A 146 3.13 -19.40 8.88
C LEU A 146 4.44 -18.99 8.21
N GLY A 147 4.84 -17.71 8.29
CA GLY A 147 6.00 -17.17 7.58
C GLY A 147 7.33 -17.31 8.32
N CYS A 148 7.28 -17.60 9.63
CA CYS A 148 8.45 -17.61 10.49
C CYS A 148 9.34 -18.83 10.22
N ARG A 149 10.66 -18.63 10.07
CA ARG A 149 11.65 -19.71 9.90
C ARG A 149 12.09 -20.24 11.26
N THR A 150 11.16 -20.87 11.95
CA THR A 150 11.32 -21.39 13.32
C THR A 150 10.78 -22.81 13.41
N SER A 151 11.30 -23.59 14.36
CA SER A 151 10.69 -24.88 14.69
C SER A 151 9.30 -24.67 15.28
N LEU A 152 8.34 -25.53 14.93
CA LEU A 152 6.96 -25.45 15.42
C LEU A 152 6.84 -26.09 16.81
N LEU A 153 7.42 -25.44 17.82
CA LEU A 153 7.34 -25.92 19.20
C LEU A 153 5.96 -25.56 19.80
N PRO A 154 5.20 -26.54 20.33
CA PRO A 154 3.83 -26.29 20.79
C PRO A 154 3.69 -25.20 21.85
N HIS A 155 4.63 -25.10 22.79
CA HIS A 155 4.60 -24.06 23.84
C HIS A 155 4.77 -22.65 23.24
N GLN A 156 5.73 -22.47 22.32
CA GLN A 156 5.97 -21.18 21.65
C GLN A 156 4.75 -20.75 20.81
N LEU A 157 4.19 -21.69 20.04
CA LEU A 157 3.01 -21.41 19.22
C LEU A 157 1.79 -21.05 20.06
N TYR A 158 1.62 -21.71 21.20
CA TYR A 158 0.53 -21.41 22.14
C TYR A 158 0.65 -19.98 22.67
N ILE A 159 1.83 -19.59 23.15
CA ILE A 159 2.08 -18.23 23.66
C ILE A 159 1.86 -17.20 22.55
N ALA A 160 2.47 -17.40 21.38
CA ALA A 160 2.32 -16.50 20.24
C ALA A 160 0.85 -16.33 19.85
N GLN A 161 0.07 -17.41 19.76
CA GLN A 161 -1.35 -17.34 19.43
C GLN A 161 -2.17 -16.61 20.50
N GLN A 162 -1.92 -16.88 21.78
CA GLN A 162 -2.67 -16.29 22.90
C GLN A 162 -2.40 -14.80 23.09
N VAL A 163 -1.16 -14.37 22.85
CA VAL A 163 -0.74 -12.99 23.04
C VAL A 163 -0.99 -12.15 21.80
N ALA A 164 -0.67 -12.66 20.61
CA ALA A 164 -0.69 -11.85 19.40
C ALA A 164 -2.10 -11.48 18.91
N GLN A 165 -3.15 -12.18 19.37
CA GLN A 165 -4.54 -11.83 19.06
C GLN A 165 -5.08 -10.67 19.90
N ARG A 166 -4.37 -10.26 20.95
CA ARG A 166 -4.81 -9.17 21.84
C ARG A 166 -4.49 -7.83 21.19
N PHE A 167 -5.40 -6.87 21.35
CA PHE A 167 -5.11 -5.48 21.04
C PHE A 167 -4.17 -4.92 22.12
N ALA A 168 -3.04 -4.34 21.73
CA ALA A 168 -2.00 -3.80 22.62
C ALA A 168 -1.58 -4.77 23.76
N PRO A 169 -0.94 -5.91 23.45
CA PRO A 169 -0.58 -6.90 24.45
C PRO A 169 0.49 -6.39 25.42
N ARG A 170 0.22 -6.46 26.74
CA ARG A 170 1.19 -6.26 27.80
C ARG A 170 1.46 -7.59 28.49
N VAL A 171 2.63 -8.17 28.26
CA VAL A 171 3.00 -9.50 28.77
C VAL A 171 4.45 -9.52 29.24
N LEU A 172 4.73 -10.35 30.23
CA LEU A 172 6.09 -10.68 30.66
C LEU A 172 6.37 -12.13 30.27
N LEU A 173 7.34 -12.34 29.39
CA LEU A 173 7.85 -13.68 29.06
C LEU A 173 8.92 -14.06 30.07
N ALA A 174 8.56 -14.92 31.02
CA ALA A 174 9.42 -15.31 32.14
C ALA A 174 9.86 -16.79 32.06
N ASP A 175 9.84 -17.37 30.87
CA ASP A 175 10.28 -18.74 30.64
C ASP A 175 11.77 -18.93 30.94
N GLU A 176 12.16 -20.17 31.22
CA GLU A 176 13.57 -20.54 31.46
C GLU A 176 14.50 -20.07 30.32
N VAL A 177 15.76 -19.85 30.67
CA VAL A 177 16.79 -19.46 29.70
C VAL A 177 16.93 -20.56 28.64
N GLY A 178 16.88 -20.18 27.37
CA GLY A 178 16.98 -21.11 26.24
C GLY A 178 15.66 -21.68 25.73
N LEU A 179 14.51 -21.41 26.36
CA LEU A 179 13.19 -21.83 25.84
C LEU A 179 12.70 -21.02 24.63
N GLY A 180 13.42 -19.97 24.24
CA GLY A 180 13.15 -19.22 23.02
C GLY A 180 12.25 -18.00 23.20
N LYS A 181 12.37 -17.27 24.31
CA LYS A 181 11.68 -15.98 24.55
C LYS A 181 11.81 -15.00 23.38
N THR A 182 13.00 -14.88 22.78
CA THR A 182 13.25 -14.06 21.58
C THR A 182 12.41 -14.51 20.38
N ILE A 183 12.25 -15.83 20.21
CA ILE A 183 11.44 -16.41 19.13
C ILE A 183 9.96 -16.12 19.37
N GLU A 184 9.48 -16.27 20.60
CA GLU A 184 8.09 -15.98 20.98
C GLU A 184 7.77 -14.49 20.78
N ALA A 185 8.64 -13.60 21.25
CA ALA A 185 8.52 -12.16 21.04
C ALA A 185 8.49 -11.82 19.54
N GLY A 186 9.39 -12.41 18.75
CA GLY A 186 9.41 -12.26 17.29
C GLY A 186 8.14 -12.79 16.61
N MET A 187 7.58 -13.91 17.06
CA MET A 187 6.30 -14.44 16.55
C MET A 187 5.14 -13.49 16.87
N ILE A 188 5.10 -12.93 18.07
CA ILE A 188 4.07 -11.97 18.49
C ILE A 188 4.14 -10.70 17.63
N LEU A 189 5.35 -10.12 17.49
CA LEU A 189 5.60 -8.96 16.67
C LEU A 189 5.23 -9.22 15.20
N HIS A 190 5.74 -10.30 14.62
CA HIS A 190 5.47 -10.65 13.22
C HIS A 190 3.96 -10.83 12.98
N HIS A 191 3.23 -11.45 13.91
CA HIS A 191 1.79 -11.57 13.79
C HIS A 191 1.08 -10.20 13.82
N GLN A 192 1.43 -9.34 14.77
CA GLN A 192 0.83 -8.00 14.92
C GLN A 192 1.07 -7.11 13.69
N LEU A 193 2.27 -7.17 13.10
CA LEU A 193 2.58 -6.50 11.84
C LEU A 193 1.79 -7.09 10.66
N GLN A 194 1.70 -8.41 10.55
CA GLN A 194 0.99 -9.09 9.44
C GLN A 194 -0.54 -8.95 9.51
N THR A 195 -1.09 -8.67 10.68
CA THR A 195 -2.52 -8.39 10.87
C THR A 195 -2.84 -6.90 10.78
N GLY A 196 -1.82 -6.02 10.78
CA GLY A 196 -1.99 -4.57 10.78
C GLY A 196 -2.47 -4.02 12.12
N LEU A 197 -2.28 -4.79 13.21
CA LEU A 197 -2.56 -4.32 14.57
C LEU A 197 -1.41 -3.46 15.13
N ALA A 198 -0.21 -3.63 14.58
CA ALA A 198 0.94 -2.76 14.80
C ALA A 198 1.55 -2.40 13.45
N SER A 199 2.10 -1.20 13.37
CA SER A 199 2.94 -0.72 12.25
C SER A 199 4.32 -0.31 12.75
N ARG A 200 4.40 0.19 13.99
CA ARG A 200 5.63 0.69 14.61
C ARG A 200 6.05 -0.15 15.81
N ALA A 201 7.32 -0.54 15.87
CA ALA A 201 7.85 -1.31 16.98
C ALA A 201 9.25 -0.87 17.39
N LEU A 202 9.45 -0.76 18.70
CA LEU A 202 10.74 -0.47 19.33
C LEU A 202 11.23 -1.70 20.10
N ILE A 203 12.47 -2.11 19.84
CA ILE A 203 13.15 -3.18 20.57
C ILE A 203 14.32 -2.57 21.35
N ILE A 204 14.23 -2.65 22.67
CA ILE A 204 15.28 -2.23 23.60
C ILE A 204 15.98 -3.48 24.12
N VAL A 205 17.27 -3.61 23.84
CA VAL A 205 18.09 -4.77 24.20
C VAL A 205 19.45 -4.32 24.76
N PRO A 206 20.12 -5.12 25.59
CA PRO A 206 21.53 -4.87 25.92
C PRO A 206 22.39 -4.73 24.66
N GLU A 207 23.44 -3.88 24.69
CA GLU A 207 24.32 -3.63 23.53
C GLU A 207 24.91 -4.93 22.96
N SER A 208 25.26 -5.88 23.83
CA SER A 208 25.79 -7.19 23.47
C SER A 208 24.83 -8.08 22.67
N LEU A 209 23.51 -7.83 22.75
CA LEU A 209 22.47 -8.62 22.09
C LEU A 209 21.90 -7.97 20.83
N GLN A 210 22.24 -6.71 20.54
CA GLN A 210 21.70 -5.97 19.39
C GLN A 210 21.86 -6.71 18.06
N HIS A 211 23.08 -7.17 17.77
CA HIS A 211 23.35 -7.90 16.53
C HIS A 211 22.62 -9.25 16.45
N GLN A 212 22.47 -9.94 17.59
CA GLN A 212 21.70 -11.19 17.62
C GLN A 212 20.25 -10.93 17.25
N TRP A 213 19.61 -9.96 17.90
CA TRP A 213 18.23 -9.57 17.62
C TRP A 213 18.03 -9.12 16.17
N LEU A 214 18.92 -8.27 15.65
CA LEU A 214 18.85 -7.80 14.26
C LEU A 214 18.91 -8.97 13.27
N VAL A 215 19.82 -9.93 13.49
CA VAL A 215 19.97 -11.12 12.65
C VAL A 215 18.75 -12.05 12.78
N GLU A 216 18.24 -12.26 13.99
CA GLU A 216 17.06 -13.10 14.22
C GLU A 216 15.80 -12.50 13.57
N MET A 217 15.54 -11.20 13.78
CA MET A 217 14.41 -10.49 13.17
C MET A 217 14.49 -10.56 11.64
N LEU A 218 15.65 -10.33 11.05
CA LEU A 218 15.81 -10.37 9.60
C LEU A 218 15.70 -11.78 9.04
N ARG A 219 16.43 -12.75 9.60
CA ARG A 219 16.55 -14.10 9.01
C ARG A 219 15.36 -15.00 9.32
N ARG A 220 14.77 -14.89 10.52
CA ARG A 220 13.67 -15.75 10.95
C ARG A 220 12.31 -15.15 10.67
N PHE A 221 12.18 -13.84 10.81
CA PHE A 221 10.89 -13.15 10.73
C PHE A 221 10.76 -12.24 9.51
N ASN A 222 11.83 -12.08 8.70
CA ASN A 222 11.85 -11.18 7.56
C ASN A 222 11.55 -9.71 7.93
N LEU A 223 11.91 -9.31 9.15
CA LEU A 223 11.75 -7.95 9.66
C LEU A 223 13.10 -7.23 9.64
N ALA A 224 13.19 -6.16 8.85
CA ALA A 224 14.39 -5.34 8.75
C ALA A 224 14.32 -4.21 9.80
N PHE A 225 15.05 -4.40 10.91
CA PHE A 225 15.17 -3.39 11.95
C PHE A 225 16.31 -2.42 11.63
N ALA A 226 16.06 -1.14 11.88
CA ALA A 226 17.08 -0.11 11.87
C ALA A 226 17.77 -0.06 13.24
N LEU A 227 19.08 -0.32 13.25
CA LEU A 227 19.90 -0.11 14.44
C LEU A 227 20.10 1.39 14.66
N PHE A 228 19.77 1.87 15.85
CA PHE A 228 19.93 3.26 16.27
C PHE A 228 21.04 3.37 17.30
N ASP A 229 22.05 4.15 16.94
CA ASP A 229 23.16 4.57 17.78
C ASP A 229 23.32 6.09 17.72
N GLN A 230 24.29 6.62 18.47
CA GLN A 230 24.56 8.04 18.54
C GLN A 230 24.82 8.66 17.16
N GLN A 231 25.69 8.01 16.38
CA GLN A 231 26.12 8.53 15.07
C GLN A 231 24.97 8.61 14.08
N ARG A 232 24.10 7.58 14.07
CA ARG A 232 22.93 7.56 13.21
C ARG A 232 21.93 8.64 13.60
N CYS A 233 21.66 8.82 14.89
CA CYS A 233 20.72 9.84 15.35
C CYS A 233 21.23 11.24 15.03
N GLU A 234 22.51 11.52 15.29
CA GLU A 234 23.14 12.80 14.93
C GLU A 234 23.05 13.08 13.43
N ALA A 235 23.35 12.09 12.58
CA ALA A 235 23.27 12.24 11.13
C ALA A 235 21.84 12.53 10.63
N ILE A 236 20.82 11.95 11.27
CA ILE A 236 19.41 12.20 10.93
C ILE A 236 19.00 13.62 11.34
N ILE A 237 19.41 14.07 12.53
CA ILE A 237 19.15 15.44 12.99
C ILE A 237 19.84 16.45 12.08
N GLU A 238 21.09 16.19 11.69
CA GLU A 238 21.83 17.04 10.73
C GLU A 238 21.18 17.09 9.34
N ALA A 239 20.48 16.02 8.94
CA ALA A 239 19.74 15.97 7.68
C ALA A 239 18.43 16.79 7.71
N GLY A 240 18.01 17.27 8.88
CA GLY A 240 16.87 18.18 9.05
C GLY A 240 15.60 17.54 9.62
N ASP A 241 15.68 16.31 10.15
CA ASP A 241 14.57 15.68 10.88
C ASP A 241 14.63 16.06 12.37
N ASP A 242 13.50 16.51 12.93
CA ASP A 242 13.42 16.93 14.33
C ASP A 242 13.48 15.74 15.30
N ASN A 243 12.84 14.62 14.94
CA ASN A 243 12.80 13.40 15.74
C ASN A 243 13.34 12.20 14.94
N PRO A 244 14.54 11.68 15.25
CA PRO A 244 15.11 10.53 14.55
C PRO A 244 14.23 9.29 14.61
N PHE A 245 13.49 9.09 15.70
CA PHE A 245 12.68 7.89 15.91
C PHE A 245 11.41 7.85 15.04
N GLU A 246 11.04 8.95 14.39
CA GLU A 246 9.92 9.01 13.44
C GLU A 246 10.32 8.61 12.01
N THR A 247 11.62 8.62 11.71
CA THR A 247 12.14 8.33 10.35
C THR A 247 11.99 6.86 9.96
N GLU A 248 11.94 5.96 10.93
CA GLU A 248 11.87 4.50 10.73
C GLU A 248 10.71 3.90 11.53
N GLN A 249 10.16 2.78 11.04
CA GLN A 249 9.02 2.12 11.68
C GLN A 249 9.44 1.00 12.65
N LEU A 250 10.58 0.37 12.40
CA LEU A 250 11.11 -0.75 13.19
C LEU A 250 12.50 -0.39 13.70
N ILE A 251 12.58 -0.01 14.98
CA ILE A 251 13.81 0.51 15.59
C ILE A 251 14.33 -0.45 16.65
N LEU A 252 15.65 -0.63 16.66
CA LEU A 252 16.37 -1.39 17.67
C LEU A 252 17.48 -0.52 18.25
N CYS A 253 17.53 -0.40 19.57
CA CYS A 253 18.56 0.37 20.28
C CYS A 253 18.90 -0.28 21.63
N SER A 254 19.98 0.19 22.27
CA SER A 254 20.29 -0.21 23.65
C SER A 254 19.68 0.72 24.69
N LEU A 255 19.39 0.16 25.86
CA LEU A 255 18.97 0.94 27.03
C LEU A 255 20.07 1.90 27.47
N ASP A 256 21.32 1.45 27.48
CA ASP A 256 22.49 2.28 27.84
C ASP A 256 22.63 3.52 26.94
N PHE A 257 22.31 3.36 25.65
CA PHE A 257 22.29 4.47 24.68
C PHE A 257 21.21 5.51 25.01
N LEU A 258 20.00 5.06 25.36
CA LEU A 258 18.91 5.97 25.76
C LEU A 258 19.23 6.68 27.08
N LEU A 259 19.78 5.95 28.06
CA LEU A 259 20.19 6.53 29.35
C LEU A 259 21.33 7.54 29.22
N ALA A 260 22.27 7.30 28.30
CA ALA A 260 23.36 8.24 28.03
C ALA A 260 22.86 9.53 27.34
N ASN A 261 21.69 9.51 26.70
CA ASN A 261 21.16 10.61 25.90
C ASN A 261 19.71 10.95 26.27
N PRO A 262 19.47 11.71 27.36
CA PRO A 262 18.13 12.04 27.82
C PRO A 262 17.24 12.74 26.79
N GLN A 263 17.83 13.53 25.89
CA GLN A 263 17.10 14.19 24.81
C GLN A 263 16.54 13.17 23.79
N LEU A 264 17.36 12.19 23.38
CA LEU A 264 16.93 11.13 22.47
C LEU A 264 15.94 10.20 23.15
N ALA A 265 16.09 9.98 24.46
CA ALA A 265 15.15 9.20 25.25
C ALA A 265 13.75 9.85 25.28
N ALA A 266 13.68 11.17 25.53
CA ALA A 266 12.44 11.93 25.44
C ALA A 266 11.82 11.90 24.02
N GLN A 267 12.64 11.98 22.97
CA GLN A 267 12.17 11.85 21.58
C GLN A 267 11.60 10.45 21.28
N ALA A 268 12.21 9.40 21.84
CA ALA A 268 11.71 8.04 21.72
C ALA A 268 10.38 7.85 22.47
N GLU A 269 10.21 8.48 23.63
CA GLU A 269 8.96 8.49 24.41
C GLU A 269 7.83 9.27 23.71
N ASP A 270 8.16 10.42 23.11
CA ASP A 270 7.20 11.24 22.35
C ASP A 270 6.75 10.55 21.05
N SER A 271 7.47 9.51 20.60
CA SER A 271 7.12 8.75 19.41
C SER A 271 5.97 7.78 19.66
N GLU A 272 5.02 7.71 18.72
CA GLU A 272 3.89 6.77 18.81
C GLU A 272 4.33 5.33 18.45
N TRP A 273 4.54 4.50 19.47
CA TRP A 273 4.86 3.08 19.33
C TRP A 273 3.64 2.19 19.55
N ASP A 274 3.36 1.28 18.61
CA ASP A 274 2.33 0.25 18.79
C ASP A 274 2.83 -0.92 19.66
N MET A 275 4.13 -1.18 19.62
CA MET A 275 4.77 -2.26 20.37
C MET A 275 6.14 -1.86 20.90
N LEU A 276 6.36 -2.14 22.19
CA LEU A 276 7.66 -2.08 22.85
C LEU A 276 8.06 -3.48 23.30
N ILE A 277 9.28 -3.89 22.97
CA ILE A 277 9.91 -5.12 23.45
C ILE A 277 11.15 -4.74 24.22
N VAL A 278 11.23 -5.19 25.47
CA VAL A 278 12.40 -4.97 26.34
C VAL A 278 12.98 -6.33 26.70
N ASP A 279 14.20 -6.60 26.25
CA ASP A 279 14.92 -7.81 26.61
C ASP A 279 15.73 -7.62 27.90
N GLU A 280 15.95 -8.72 28.61
CA GLU A 280 16.64 -8.73 29.91
C GLU A 280 16.11 -7.69 30.92
N ALA A 281 14.78 -7.52 30.97
CA ALA A 281 14.09 -6.61 31.88
C ALA A 281 14.40 -6.87 33.38
N HIS A 282 14.98 -8.02 33.72
CA HIS A 282 15.46 -8.32 35.06
C HIS A 282 16.63 -7.43 35.51
N HIS A 283 17.31 -6.73 34.59
CA HIS A 283 18.30 -5.71 34.91
C HIS A 283 17.71 -4.39 35.42
N LEU A 284 16.40 -4.18 35.24
CA LEU A 284 15.68 -3.00 35.73
C LEU A 284 15.46 -3.15 37.24
N GLN A 285 16.35 -2.55 38.03
CA GLN A 285 16.26 -2.62 39.49
C GLN A 285 15.18 -1.67 39.99
N TRP A 286 14.24 -2.22 40.77
CA TRP A 286 13.19 -1.45 41.42
C TRP A 286 13.24 -1.66 42.94
N GLN A 287 13.27 -0.54 43.67
CA GLN A 287 13.06 -0.50 45.12
C GLN A 287 11.96 0.51 45.43
N GLU A 288 11.09 0.18 46.37
CA GLU A 288 9.99 1.05 46.79
C GLU A 288 10.55 2.37 47.35
N GLY A 289 10.35 3.48 46.62
CA GLY A 289 10.84 4.81 46.96
C GLY A 289 12.18 5.22 46.32
N ALA A 290 12.88 4.31 45.64
CA ALA A 290 14.13 4.59 44.93
C ALA A 290 14.27 3.72 43.66
N PRO A 291 13.42 3.93 42.63
CA PRO A 291 13.59 3.24 41.36
C PRO A 291 14.89 3.65 40.67
N SER A 292 15.52 2.73 39.95
CA SER A 292 16.69 3.06 39.12
C SER A 292 16.30 3.96 37.94
N ASP A 293 17.23 4.76 37.44
CA ASP A 293 17.04 5.60 36.25
C ASP A 293 16.59 4.75 35.05
N ALA A 294 17.20 3.56 34.88
CA ALA A 294 16.78 2.54 33.92
C ALA A 294 15.30 2.14 34.04
N TYR A 295 14.79 1.99 35.26
CA TYR A 295 13.38 1.64 35.50
C TYR A 295 12.44 2.82 35.23
N GLN A 296 12.89 4.06 35.44
CA GLN A 296 12.07 5.24 35.15
C GLN A 296 11.96 5.51 33.65
N GLN A 297 12.94 5.05 32.87
CA GLN A 297 13.06 5.31 31.44
C GLN A 297 12.23 4.36 30.54
N VAL A 298 11.73 3.25 31.08
CA VAL A 298 11.04 2.16 30.35
C VAL A 298 9.59 2.06 30.81
#